data_AF-A0A076L5Y5-F1
#
_entry.id   AF-A0A076L5Y5-F1
#
_cell.length_a   1.000
_cell.length_b   1.000
_cell.length_c   1.000
_cell.angle_alpha   90.00
_cell.angle_beta   90.00
_cell.angle_gamma   90.00
#
_symmetry.space_group_name_H-M   'P 1'
#
loop_
_entity.id
_entity.type
_entity.pdbx_description
1 polymer ?
#
loop_
_entity_poly.entity_id
_entity_poly.type
_entity_poly.pdbx_seq_one_letter_code
_entity_poly.pdbx_strand_id
1 'polypeptide(L)'
;GILCKKTLGTSAGSLLHICMLELGHEVCGRFYGNIQTVINNWLLLEGHSIGIGDTIADPQTYLEIQKAIKKAKEDVIEVIQKAHNMELEPTPGNTLRQTFENQVNRILNDARDKTGGSAKKSLTEYNNLKAMVVSGSKGSNINISQVIACVGQQNVEGKRIPFGFRKRTLP
;
A
#
# COMPACT_ATOMS: atom_id res chain seq x y z
N GLY A 1 -8.24 -23.88 -7.23
CA GLY A 1 -7.93 -22.44 -7.22
C GLY A 1 -8.80 -21.74 -6.18
N ILE A 2 -8.43 -20.55 -5.72
CA ILE A 2 -9.21 -19.75 -4.76
C ILE A 2 -9.95 -18.64 -5.52
N LEU A 3 -11.25 -18.48 -5.25
CA LEU A 3 -12.07 -17.42 -5.86
C LEU A 3 -11.79 -16.09 -5.15
N CYS A 4 -11.49 -15.05 -5.94
CA CYS A 4 -11.27 -13.69 -5.44
C CYS A 4 -11.93 -12.67 -6.37
N LYS A 5 -11.76 -11.38 -6.12
CA LYS A 5 -12.24 -10.29 -6.98
C LYS A 5 -11.88 -10.47 -8.46
N LYS A 6 -10.76 -11.11 -8.81
CA LYS A 6 -10.40 -11.37 -10.22
C LYS A 6 -11.35 -12.35 -10.91
N THR A 7 -11.93 -13.30 -10.16
CA THR A 7 -12.80 -14.34 -10.70
C THR A 7 -14.28 -13.98 -10.58
N LEU A 8 -14.69 -13.37 -9.46
CA LEU A 8 -16.09 -13.03 -9.16
C LEU A 8 -16.40 -11.53 -9.24
N GLY A 9 -15.41 -10.69 -9.53
CA GLY A 9 -15.60 -9.25 -9.67
C GLY A 9 -16.01 -8.85 -11.07
N THR A 10 -15.95 -7.54 -11.33
CA THR A 10 -16.40 -6.91 -12.57
C THR A 10 -15.38 -6.98 -13.72
N SER A 11 -14.38 -7.86 -13.61
CA SER A 11 -13.33 -7.99 -14.62
C SER A 11 -13.84 -8.70 -15.88
N ALA A 12 -13.27 -8.34 -17.04
CA ALA A 12 -13.51 -9.08 -18.28
C ALA A 12 -13.03 -10.54 -18.13
N GLY A 13 -13.76 -11.50 -18.69
CA GLY A 13 -13.50 -12.93 -18.50
C GLY A 13 -13.73 -13.47 -17.08
N SER A 14 -14.35 -12.68 -16.19
CA SER A 14 -14.79 -13.19 -14.88
C SER A 14 -15.89 -14.25 -15.06
N LEU A 15 -16.10 -15.06 -14.02
CA LEU A 15 -17.12 -16.11 -14.04
C LEU A 15 -18.51 -15.55 -14.36
N LEU A 16 -18.83 -14.37 -13.83
CA LEU A 16 -20.12 -13.72 -14.03
C LEU A 16 -20.27 -13.13 -15.42
N HIS A 17 -19.17 -12.65 -16.01
CA HIS A 17 -19.16 -12.24 -17.40
C HIS A 17 -19.43 -13.44 -18.32
N ILE A 18 -18.77 -14.58 -18.09
CA ILE A 18 -18.99 -15.80 -18.88
C ILE A 18 -20.41 -16.33 -18.69
N CYS A 19 -20.90 -16.39 -17.45
CA CYS A 19 -22.26 -16.83 -17.14
C CYS A 19 -23.33 -15.97 -17.84
N MET A 20 -23.12 -14.66 -17.92
CA MET A 20 -24.00 -13.76 -18.66
C MET A 20 -24.01 -14.05 -20.17
N LEU A 21 -22.84 -14.32 -20.76
CA LEU A 21 -22.70 -14.58 -22.19
C LEU A 21 -23.26 -15.95 -22.60
N GLU A 22 -23.03 -16.98 -21.80
CA GLU A 22 -23.42 -18.36 -22.13
C GLU A 22 -24.84 -18.71 -21.70
N LEU A 23 -25.31 -18.20 -20.55
CA LEU A 23 -26.56 -18.64 -19.91
C LEU A 23 -27.62 -17.53 -19.81
N GLY A 24 -27.29 -16.31 -20.22
CA GLY A 24 -28.20 -15.17 -20.23
C GLY A 24 -28.47 -14.55 -18.85
N HIS A 25 -29.23 -13.46 -18.85
CA HIS A 25 -29.41 -12.61 -17.67
C HIS A 25 -30.20 -13.28 -16.54
N GLU A 26 -31.16 -14.15 -16.84
CA GLU A 26 -32.00 -14.78 -15.81
C GLU A 26 -31.20 -15.75 -14.94
N VAL A 27 -30.41 -16.61 -15.59
CA VAL A 27 -29.57 -17.59 -14.90
C VAL A 27 -28.46 -16.88 -14.13
N CYS A 28 -27.82 -15.88 -14.75
CA CYS A 28 -26.81 -15.06 -14.07
C CYS A 28 -27.38 -14.32 -12.86
N GLY A 29 -28.59 -13.75 -12.98
CA GLY A 29 -29.30 -13.10 -11.87
C GLY A 29 -29.60 -14.07 -10.71
N ARG A 30 -30.10 -15.27 -11.00
CA ARG A 30 -30.30 -16.31 -9.98
C ARG A 30 -28.98 -16.76 -9.35
N PHE A 31 -27.91 -16.86 -10.15
CA PHE A 31 -26.60 -17.26 -9.68
C PHE A 31 -26.00 -16.28 -8.66
N TYR A 32 -26.18 -14.97 -8.85
CA TYR A 32 -25.84 -13.96 -7.85
C TYR A 32 -26.56 -14.20 -6.51
N GLY A 33 -27.88 -14.41 -6.55
CA GLY A 33 -28.68 -14.67 -5.35
C GLY A 33 -28.25 -15.95 -4.63
N ASN A 34 -27.95 -17.01 -5.39
CA ASN A 34 -27.49 -18.29 -4.85
C ASN A 34 -26.14 -18.13 -4.12
N ILE A 35 -25.15 -17.47 -4.76
CA ILE A 35 -23.85 -17.21 -4.12
C ILE A 35 -24.04 -16.41 -2.84
N GLN A 36 -24.78 -15.30 -2.91
CA GLN A 36 -24.97 -14.42 -1.76
C GLN A 36 -25.65 -15.15 -0.60
N THR A 37 -26.69 -15.93 -0.87
CA THR A 37 -27.43 -16.65 0.18
C THR A 37 -26.54 -17.70 0.86
N VAL A 38 -25.82 -18.50 0.10
CA VAL A 38 -24.94 -19.54 0.65
C VAL A 38 -23.78 -18.94 1.43
N ILE A 39 -23.08 -17.96 0.85
CA ILE A 39 -21.89 -17.35 1.48
C ILE A 39 -22.25 -16.51 2.69
N ASN A 40 -23.36 -15.75 2.66
CA ASN A 40 -23.77 -14.96 3.82
C ASN A 40 -24.19 -15.87 4.99
N ASN A 41 -24.91 -16.97 4.72
CA ASN A 41 -25.27 -17.93 5.78
C ASN A 41 -24.04 -18.64 6.35
N TRP A 42 -23.07 -18.98 5.51
CA TRP A 42 -21.79 -19.54 5.98
C TRP A 42 -21.00 -18.52 6.82
N LEU A 43 -20.96 -17.26 6.39
CA LEU A 43 -20.25 -16.18 7.10
C LEU A 43 -20.85 -15.88 8.47
N LEU A 44 -22.15 -16.13 8.69
CA LEU A 44 -22.78 -16.04 10.01
C LEU A 44 -22.24 -17.10 10.99
N LEU A 45 -21.80 -18.26 10.49
CA LEU A 45 -21.24 -19.34 11.30
C LEU A 45 -19.74 -19.15 11.53
N GLU A 46 -19.00 -18.82 10.46
CA GLU A 46 -17.55 -18.61 10.52
C GLU A 46 -17.18 -17.31 11.25
N GLY A 47 -17.91 -16.23 10.96
CA GLY A 47 -17.59 -14.89 11.41
C GLY A 47 -16.39 -14.27 10.69
N HIS A 48 -16.35 -12.95 10.63
CA HIS A 48 -15.17 -12.20 10.20
C HIS A 48 -15.12 -10.89 10.98
N SER A 49 -13.96 -10.57 11.55
CA SER A 49 -13.75 -9.35 12.34
C SER A 49 -12.34 -8.84 12.12
N ILE A 50 -12.11 -7.57 12.44
CA ILE A 50 -10.78 -6.95 12.44
C ILE A 50 -10.54 -6.29 13.79
N GLY A 51 -9.37 -6.52 14.36
CA GLY A 51 -8.94 -5.90 15.61
C GLY A 51 -7.60 -5.18 15.49
N ILE A 52 -7.18 -4.53 16.58
CA ILE A 52 -5.84 -3.94 16.68
C ILE A 52 -4.73 -4.99 16.54
N GLY A 53 -5.01 -6.25 16.91
CA GLY A 53 -4.07 -7.36 16.70
C GLY A 53 -3.72 -7.58 15.23
N ASP A 54 -4.65 -7.29 14.31
CA ASP A 54 -4.41 -7.41 12.87
C ASP A 54 -3.51 -6.31 12.31
N THR A 55 -3.25 -5.25 13.10
CA THR A 55 -2.42 -4.11 12.70
C THR A 55 -1.03 -4.12 13.33
N ILE A 56 -0.70 -5.13 14.14
CA ILE A 56 0.57 -5.24 14.83
C ILE A 56 1.47 -6.24 14.10
N ALA A 57 2.65 -5.79 13.67
CA ALA A 57 3.69 -6.67 13.14
C ALA A 57 4.49 -7.33 14.28
N ASP A 58 5.16 -8.44 13.96
CA ASP A 58 6.05 -9.09 14.91
C ASP A 58 7.29 -8.22 15.24
N PRO A 59 7.95 -8.46 16.39
CA PRO A 59 9.10 -7.65 16.81
C PRO A 59 10.27 -7.65 15.83
N GLN A 60 10.51 -8.76 15.12
CA GLN A 60 11.61 -8.85 14.17
C GLN A 60 11.33 -7.95 12.95
N THR A 61 10.11 -8.00 12.42
CA THR A 61 9.66 -7.11 11.35
C THR A 61 9.70 -5.64 11.77
N TYR A 62 9.33 -5.34 13.01
CA TYR A 62 9.42 -3.97 13.54
C TYR A 62 10.87 -3.45 13.55
N LEU A 63 11.83 -4.28 13.97
CA LEU A 63 13.26 -3.93 13.92
C LEU A 63 13.75 -3.72 12.48
N GLU A 64 13.30 -4.53 11.53
CA GLU A 64 13.62 -4.33 10.11
C GLU A 64 13.06 -3.02 9.57
N ILE A 65 11.83 -2.67 9.94
CA ILE A 65 11.19 -1.40 9.55
C ILE A 65 12.00 -0.23 10.11
N GLN A 66 12.37 -0.26 11.39
CA GLN A 66 13.18 0.78 12.01
C GLN A 66 14.55 0.91 11.35
N LYS A 67 15.23 -0.20 11.06
CA LYS A 67 16.52 -0.21 10.35
C LYS A 67 16.39 0.41 8.95
N ALA A 68 15.34 0.07 8.21
CA ALA A 68 15.10 0.63 6.88
C ALA A 68 14.85 2.14 6.92
N ILE A 69 14.05 2.62 7.89
CA ILE A 69 13.79 4.06 8.08
C ILE A 69 15.08 4.79 8.49
N LYS A 70 15.86 4.21 9.41
CA LYS A 70 17.13 4.79 9.85
C LYS A 70 18.11 4.93 8.69
N LYS A 71 18.28 3.87 7.90
CA LYS A 71 19.12 3.90 6.69
C LYS A 71 18.66 4.98 5.70
N ALA A 72 17.36 5.06 5.43
CA ALA A 72 16.84 6.08 4.51
C ALA A 72 17.10 7.51 5.02
N LYS A 73 17.06 7.74 6.34
CA LYS A 73 17.42 9.04 6.93
C LYS A 73 18.91 9.34 6.75
N GLU A 74 19.78 8.35 6.94
CA GLU A 74 21.23 8.46 6.72
C GLU A 74 21.52 8.79 5.24
N ASP A 75 20.92 8.06 4.31
CA ASP A 75 21.04 8.29 2.86
C ASP A 75 20.60 9.72 2.47
N VAL A 76 19.53 10.25 3.09
CA VAL A 76 19.09 11.64 2.85
C VAL A 76 20.08 12.67 3.41
N ILE A 77 20.69 12.40 4.58
CA ILE A 77 21.70 13.28 5.16
C ILE A 77 22.93 13.36 4.25
N GLU A 78 23.36 12.24 3.68
CA GLU A 78 24.46 12.23 2.70
C GLU A 78 24.15 13.07 1.46
N VAL A 79 22.92 12.99 0.94
CA VAL A 79 22.49 13.83 -0.20
C VAL A 79 22.48 15.32 0.17
N ILE A 80 22.07 15.68 1.39
CA ILE A 80 22.14 17.06 1.89
C ILE A 80 23.59 17.54 1.96
N GLN A 81 24.51 16.71 2.46
CA GLN A 81 25.93 17.06 2.56
C GLN A 81 26.55 17.28 1.17
N LYS A 82 26.28 16.38 0.22
CA LYS A 82 26.73 16.53 -1.18
C LYS A 82 26.22 17.82 -1.81
N ALA A 83 24.96 18.18 -1.55
CA ALA A 83 24.38 19.43 -2.04
C ALA A 83 25.05 20.66 -1.42
N HIS A 84 25.39 20.63 -0.13
CA HIS A 84 26.10 21.73 0.55
C HIS A 84 27.56 21.87 0.09
N ASN A 85 28.23 20.76 -0.22
CA ASN A 85 29.62 20.74 -0.71
C ASN A 85 29.73 21.02 -2.22
N MET A 86 28.62 21.30 -2.91
CA MET A 86 28.57 21.50 -4.37
C MET A 86 29.02 20.25 -5.18
N GLU A 87 28.89 19.06 -4.59
CA GLU A 87 29.21 17.76 -5.21
C GLU A 87 28.01 17.14 -5.96
N LEU A 88 26.84 17.78 -5.88
CA LEU A 88 25.64 17.31 -6.55
C LEU A 88 25.54 17.89 -7.97
N GLU A 89 25.48 17.02 -8.98
CA GLU A 89 25.27 17.43 -10.37
C GLU A 89 23.79 17.46 -10.75
N PRO A 90 23.34 18.47 -11.53
CA PRO A 90 21.96 18.54 -12.00
C PRO A 90 21.68 17.46 -13.05
N THR A 91 20.55 16.76 -12.88
CA THR A 91 20.07 15.83 -13.92
C THR A 91 19.57 16.59 -15.16
N PRO A 92 19.70 16.01 -16.38
CA PRO A 92 19.28 16.67 -17.61
C PRO A 92 17.83 17.17 -17.55
N GLY A 93 17.61 18.44 -17.90
CA GLY A 93 16.28 19.08 -17.87
C GLY A 93 15.78 19.50 -16.49
N ASN A 94 16.56 19.30 -15.42
CA ASN A 94 16.21 19.71 -14.07
C ASN A 94 17.20 20.75 -13.52
N THR A 95 16.68 21.66 -12.68
CA THR A 95 17.54 22.49 -11.84
C THR A 95 18.23 21.64 -10.76
N LEU A 96 19.30 22.17 -10.16
CA LEU A 96 19.99 21.51 -9.04
C LEU A 96 19.03 21.22 -7.88
N ARG A 97 18.17 22.18 -7.55
CA ARG A 97 17.16 22.04 -6.48
C ARG A 97 16.11 20.97 -6.81
N GLN A 98 15.64 20.89 -8.05
CA GLN A 98 14.72 19.83 -8.47
C GLN A 98 15.41 18.46 -8.43
N THR A 99 16.67 18.38 -8.84
CA THR A 99 17.46 17.14 -8.77
C THR A 99 17.58 16.65 -7.33
N PHE A 100 17.92 17.56 -6.40
CA PHE A 100 17.95 17.27 -4.96
C PHE A 100 16.59 16.75 -4.45
N GLU A 101 15.51 17.47 -4.73
CA GLU A 101 14.16 17.07 -4.29
C GLU A 101 13.73 15.72 -4.88
N ASN A 102 14.04 15.46 -6.15
CA ASN A 102 13.75 14.19 -6.81
C ASN A 102 14.50 13.03 -6.15
N GLN A 103 15.79 13.22 -5.84
CA GLN A 103 16.62 12.19 -5.20
C GLN A 103 16.13 11.90 -3.78
N VAL A 104 15.80 12.94 -2.99
CA VAL A 104 15.25 12.76 -1.64
C VAL A 104 13.89 12.06 -1.68
N ASN A 105 12.97 12.49 -2.55
CA ASN A 105 11.66 11.84 -2.68
C ASN A 105 11.77 10.38 -3.09
N ARG A 106 12.71 10.05 -4.00
CA ARG A 106 12.97 8.67 -4.39
C ARG A 106 13.41 7.82 -3.19
N ILE A 107 14.41 8.26 -2.42
CA ILE A 107 14.89 7.53 -1.24
C ILE A 107 13.76 7.30 -0.23
N LEU A 108 12.94 8.31 0.03
CA LEU A 108 11.82 8.21 0.98
C LEU A 108 10.71 7.29 0.48
N ASN A 109 10.40 7.31 -0.82
CA ASN A 109 9.43 6.39 -1.41
C ASN A 109 9.93 4.95 -1.42
N ASP A 110 11.20 4.72 -1.77
CA ASP A 110 11.83 3.40 -1.74
C ASP A 110 11.83 2.82 -0.31
N ALA A 111 12.07 3.68 0.70
CA ALA A 111 11.99 3.29 2.10
C ALA A 111 10.57 2.88 2.52
N ARG A 112 9.55 3.64 2.10
CA ARG A 112 8.13 3.30 2.35
C ARG A 112 7.78 1.96 1.71
N ASP A 113 8.16 1.75 0.45
CA ASP A 113 7.80 0.54 -0.28
C ASP A 113 8.52 -0.70 0.30
N LYS A 114 9.78 -0.54 0.72
CA LYS A 114 10.54 -1.60 1.40
C LYS A 114 9.92 -1.99 2.74
N THR A 115 9.61 -1.00 3.59
CA THR A 115 9.01 -1.24 4.91
C THR A 115 7.61 -1.85 4.79
N GLY A 116 6.81 -1.39 3.83
CA GLY A 116 5.53 -1.99 3.48
C GLY A 116 5.64 -3.43 2.99
N GLY A 117 6.67 -3.73 2.18
CA GLY A 117 6.98 -5.08 1.73
C GLY A 117 7.31 -6.04 2.87
N SER A 118 8.11 -5.61 3.85
CA SER A 118 8.40 -6.39 5.06
C SER A 118 7.14 -6.62 5.89
N ALA A 119 6.35 -5.58 6.16
CA ALA A 119 5.09 -5.71 6.89
C ALA A 119 4.14 -6.72 6.25
N LYS A 120 3.93 -6.64 4.93
CA LYS A 120 3.06 -7.59 4.23
C LYS A 120 3.53 -9.05 4.34
N LYS A 121 4.83 -9.29 4.26
CA LYS A 121 5.42 -10.64 4.35
C LYS A 121 5.29 -11.22 5.76
N SER A 122 5.34 -10.36 6.77
CA SER A 122 5.21 -10.76 8.18
C SER A 122 3.81 -11.23 8.56
N LEU A 123 2.78 -10.72 7.88
CA LEU A 123 1.40 -11.06 8.20
C LEU A 123 1.10 -12.53 7.89
N THR A 124 0.59 -13.23 8.90
CA THR A 124 0.11 -14.61 8.78
C THR A 124 -1.10 -14.72 7.85
N GLU A 125 -1.44 -15.92 7.42
CA GLU A 125 -2.64 -16.16 6.60
C GLU A 125 -3.95 -15.92 7.38
N TYR A 126 -3.89 -15.99 8.72
CA TYR A 126 -5.02 -15.74 9.61
C TYR A 126 -5.28 -14.26 9.90
N ASN A 127 -4.43 -13.35 9.41
CA ASN A 127 -4.62 -11.93 9.60
C ASN A 127 -5.83 -11.43 8.79
N ASN A 128 -6.80 -10.82 9.46
CA ASN A 128 -8.07 -10.44 8.86
C ASN A 128 -7.92 -9.26 7.88
N LEU A 129 -7.00 -8.34 8.17
CA LEU A 129 -6.68 -7.24 7.26
C LEU A 129 -6.09 -7.79 5.95
N LYS A 130 -5.19 -8.77 6.02
CA LYS A 130 -4.63 -9.44 4.84
C LYS A 130 -5.70 -10.21 4.07
N ALA A 131 -6.61 -10.91 4.75
CA ALA A 131 -7.71 -11.64 4.10
C ALA A 131 -8.61 -10.71 3.26
N MET A 132 -8.96 -9.52 3.77
CA MET A 132 -9.72 -8.52 3.01
C MET A 132 -8.98 -8.00 1.78
N VAL A 133 -7.68 -7.73 1.91
CA VAL A 133 -6.85 -7.24 0.79
C VAL A 133 -6.64 -8.33 -0.27
N VAL A 134 -6.43 -9.59 0.13
CA VAL A 134 -6.21 -10.72 -0.79
C VAL A 134 -7.50 -11.10 -1.52
N SER A 135 -8.64 -11.13 -0.82
CA SER A 135 -9.95 -11.35 -1.47
C SER A 135 -10.32 -10.20 -2.41
N GLY A 136 -9.81 -8.99 -2.13
CA GLY A 136 -10.09 -7.76 -2.87
C GLY A 136 -11.41 -7.11 -2.46
N SER A 137 -11.96 -7.48 -1.29
CA SER A 137 -13.21 -6.91 -0.77
C SER A 137 -13.02 -5.45 -0.35
N LYS A 138 -11.96 -5.16 0.41
CA LYS A 138 -11.63 -3.80 0.86
C LYS A 138 -10.15 -3.67 1.22
N GLY A 139 -9.63 -2.47 0.98
CA GLY A 139 -8.23 -2.14 1.23
C GLY A 139 -7.30 -2.56 0.09
N SER A 140 -6.03 -2.19 0.25
CA SER A 140 -4.96 -2.42 -0.71
C SER A 140 -3.66 -2.73 0.04
N ASN A 141 -2.63 -3.16 -0.69
CA ASN A 141 -1.30 -3.35 -0.10
C ASN A 141 -0.77 -2.06 0.55
N ILE A 142 -1.12 -0.89 0.01
CA ILE A 142 -0.70 0.40 0.59
C ILE A 142 -1.34 0.62 1.97
N ASN A 143 -2.60 0.20 2.15
CA ASN A 143 -3.26 0.34 3.44
C ASN A 143 -2.58 -0.51 4.51
N ILE A 144 -2.17 -1.75 4.19
CA ILE A 144 -1.38 -2.59 5.09
C ILE A 144 -0.07 -1.89 5.45
N SER A 145 0.67 -1.40 4.45
CA SER A 145 1.94 -0.71 4.67
C SER A 145 1.81 0.52 5.57
N GLN A 146 0.77 1.33 5.37
CA GLN A 146 0.59 2.57 6.11
C GLN A 146 0.07 2.36 7.53
N VAL A 147 -0.76 1.34 7.75
CA VAL A 147 -1.30 1.01 9.07
C VAL A 147 -0.23 0.33 9.94
N ILE A 148 0.58 -0.55 9.34
CA ILE A 148 1.51 -1.40 10.10
C ILE A 148 2.95 -0.86 10.13
N ALA A 149 3.43 -0.27 9.02
CA ALA A 149 4.83 0.14 8.89
C ALA A 149 5.04 1.65 9.00
N CYS A 150 4.81 2.39 7.92
CA CYS A 150 4.95 3.84 7.91
C CYS A 150 4.02 4.49 6.90
N VAL A 151 3.51 5.68 7.25
CA VAL A 151 2.57 6.43 6.41
C VAL A 151 3.23 6.92 5.11
N GLY A 152 4.51 7.32 5.22
CA GLY A 152 5.31 7.88 4.13
C GLY A 152 5.29 9.41 4.05
N GLN A 153 5.99 9.93 3.04
CA GLN A 153 6.14 11.36 2.80
C GLN A 153 4.81 12.02 2.39
N GLN A 154 4.50 13.18 2.97
CA GLN A 154 3.34 13.99 2.60
C GLN A 154 3.73 15.00 1.51
N ASN A 155 2.92 15.08 0.46
CA ASN A 155 3.16 15.93 -0.70
C ASN A 155 2.00 16.90 -0.94
N VAL A 156 2.32 18.12 -1.34
CA VAL A 156 1.40 19.17 -1.76
C VAL A 156 1.86 19.66 -3.14
N GLU A 157 0.98 19.66 -4.13
CA GLU A 157 1.30 20.01 -5.53
C GLU A 157 2.50 19.24 -6.11
N GLY A 158 2.61 17.95 -5.77
CA GLY A 158 3.72 17.10 -6.23
C GLY A 158 5.08 17.38 -5.58
N LYS A 159 5.15 18.28 -4.59
CA LYS A 159 6.36 18.63 -3.85
C LYS A 159 6.21 18.28 -2.37
N ARG A 160 7.32 18.21 -1.66
CA ARG A 160 7.31 18.15 -0.19
C ARG A 160 6.71 19.44 0.38
N ILE A 161 6.32 19.40 1.66
CA ILE A 161 5.69 20.53 2.35
C ILE A 161 6.47 21.83 2.11
N PRO A 162 5.84 22.86 1.52
CA PRO A 162 6.52 24.11 1.21
C PRO A 162 6.86 24.89 2.49
N PHE A 163 7.80 25.83 2.36
CA PHE A 163 8.12 26.75 3.46
C PHE A 163 7.01 27.78 3.63
N GLY A 164 6.11 27.54 4.59
CA GLY A 164 5.07 28.51 4.99
C GLY A 164 5.58 29.68 5.83
N PHE A 165 6.76 29.52 6.45
CA PHE A 165 7.48 30.58 7.18
C PHE A 165 8.80 30.90 6.48
N ARG A 166 9.47 31.98 6.91
CA ARG A 166 10.77 32.39 6.35
C ARG A 166 11.79 31.25 6.43
N LYS A 167 12.05 30.60 5.28
CA LYS A 167 12.97 29.46 5.09
C LYS A 167 12.70 28.23 5.98
N ARG A 168 11.46 28.02 6.43
CA ARG A 168 11.08 26.85 7.26
C ARG A 168 9.61 26.47 7.11
N THR A 169 9.25 25.24 7.45
CA THR A 169 7.89 24.68 7.29
C THR A 169 6.95 25.02 8.44
N LEU A 170 7.43 25.00 9.69
CA LEU A 170 6.66 25.25 10.93
C LEU A 170 7.43 26.22 11.87
N PRO A 171 6.75 26.90 12.83
CA PRO A 171 7.35 27.93 13.69
C PRO A 171 8.33 27.40 14.74
#